data_AF-A0A257DCB6-F1
#
_entry.id   AF-A0A257DCB6-F1
#
_cell.length_a   1.000
_cell.length_b   1.000
_cell.length_c   1.000
_cell.angle_alpha   90.00
_cell.angle_beta   90.00
_cell.angle_gamma   90.00
#
_symmetry.space_group_name_H-M   'P 1'
#
loop_
_entity.id
_entity.type
_entity.pdbx_description
1 polymer ?
#
loop_
_entity_poly.entity_id
_entity_poly.type
_entity_poly.pdbx_seq_one_letter_code
_entity_poly.pdbx_strand_id
1 'polypeptide(L)'
;MCTLHIYHAAMHLIAHTVNTVFQPKGECTVARARRAGPEPTDGLFWLCAGLGLLVVMLGPRAPVMPAGSVIWLIAGAPVVEEVIFRLGLHQELLTRLRSAPMANAFTALAFAAAHGLSRGTPQSLLTLLPALAIGAIYQRSRRLAPAVALHAAFNTAWLMVPGLAP
;
A
#
# COMPACT_ATOMS: atom_id res chain seq x y z
N MET A 1 -5.72 -22.49 -5.71
CA MET A 1 -5.91 -22.82 -4.28
C MET A 1 -4.66 -22.54 -3.40
N CYS A 2 -3.43 -22.54 -3.94
CA CYS A 2 -2.21 -22.20 -3.16
C CYS A 2 -2.13 -20.75 -2.65
N THR A 3 -2.62 -19.79 -3.44
CA THR A 3 -2.49 -18.36 -3.15
C THR A 3 -3.24 -17.93 -1.89
N LEU A 4 -4.39 -18.54 -1.61
CA LEU A 4 -5.22 -18.22 -0.44
C LEU A 4 -4.55 -18.70 0.87
N HIS A 5 -3.89 -19.86 0.85
CA HIS A 5 -3.13 -20.37 2.01
C HIS A 5 -1.89 -19.53 2.29
N ILE A 6 -1.17 -19.08 1.26
CA ILE A 6 -0.02 -18.20 1.41
C ILE A 6 -0.46 -16.83 1.96
N TYR A 7 -1.59 -16.30 1.47
CA TYR A 7 -2.19 -15.09 2.02
C TYR A 7 -2.58 -15.24 3.48
N HIS A 8 -3.24 -16.35 3.84
CA HIS A 8 -3.65 -16.61 5.22
C HIS A 8 -2.43 -16.77 6.14
N ALA A 9 -1.38 -17.47 5.69
CA ALA A 9 -0.14 -17.65 6.44
C ALA A 9 0.66 -16.34 6.59
N ALA A 10 0.78 -15.53 5.53
CA ALA A 10 1.42 -14.21 5.59
C ALA A 10 0.63 -13.26 6.48
N MET A 11 -0.71 -13.25 6.37
CA MET A 11 -1.58 -12.46 7.25
C MET A 11 -1.52 -12.94 8.69
N HIS A 12 -1.45 -14.25 8.95
CA HIS A 12 -1.25 -14.79 10.28
C HIS A 12 0.14 -14.46 10.82
N LEU A 13 1.20 -14.50 10.00
CA LEU A 13 2.55 -14.15 10.42
C LEU A 13 2.66 -12.66 10.73
N ILE A 14 2.07 -11.80 9.91
CA ILE A 14 1.99 -10.35 10.14
C ILE A 14 1.14 -10.08 11.38
N ALA A 15 -0.05 -10.68 11.50
CA ALA A 15 -0.94 -10.52 12.65
C ALA A 15 -0.31 -11.07 13.94
N HIS A 16 0.41 -12.19 13.88
CA HIS A 16 1.13 -12.78 15.01
C HIS A 16 2.36 -11.96 15.38
N THR A 17 3.11 -11.43 14.42
CA THR A 17 4.24 -10.52 14.67
C THR A 17 3.74 -9.22 15.29
N VAL A 18 2.59 -8.70 14.83
CA VAL A 18 1.93 -7.55 15.44
C VAL A 18 1.44 -7.89 16.85
N ASN A 19 0.76 -9.02 17.05
CA ASN A 19 0.24 -9.41 18.37
C ASN A 19 1.31 -9.76 19.41
N THR A 20 2.40 -10.40 19.01
CA THR A 20 3.46 -10.83 19.97
C THR A 20 4.37 -9.68 20.37
N VAL A 21 4.60 -8.71 19.48
CA VAL A 21 5.40 -7.53 19.82
C VAL A 21 4.54 -6.46 20.51
N PHE A 22 3.23 -6.41 20.26
CA PHE A 22 2.36 -5.30 20.66
C PHE A 22 1.12 -5.72 21.45
N GLN A 23 1.32 -5.96 22.74
CA GLN A 23 0.25 -5.91 23.75
C GLN A 23 -0.23 -4.45 23.96
N PRO A 24 -1.53 -4.16 23.90
CA PRO A 24 -2.06 -2.82 24.11
C PRO A 24 -1.95 -2.44 25.59
N LYS A 25 -1.13 -1.44 25.92
CA LYS A 25 -1.20 -0.73 27.20
C LYS A 25 -1.87 0.62 26.98
N GLY A 26 -3.09 0.72 27.51
CA GLY A 26 -3.70 1.98 27.92
C GLY A 26 -4.38 2.79 26.82
N GLU A 27 -5.66 3.04 27.06
CA GLU A 27 -6.50 3.99 26.35
C GLU A 27 -5.82 5.37 26.27
N CYS A 28 -5.76 5.96 25.07
CA CYS A 28 -5.34 7.35 24.92
C CYS A 28 -6.23 8.06 23.90
N THR A 29 -7.10 8.91 24.43
CA THR A 29 -7.94 9.90 23.75
C THR A 29 -7.15 10.69 22.70
N VAL A 30 -7.39 10.41 21.42
CA VAL A 30 -6.73 11.12 20.31
C VAL A 30 -7.45 12.44 20.05
N ALA A 31 -6.99 13.49 20.73
CA ALA A 31 -7.35 14.87 20.43
C ALA A 31 -6.90 15.26 19.01
N ARG A 32 -7.84 15.85 18.28
CA ARG A 32 -7.74 16.34 16.90
C ARG A 32 -6.73 17.49 16.78
N ALA A 33 -5.45 17.18 16.59
CA ALA A 33 -4.46 18.18 16.22
C ALA A 33 -4.37 18.28 14.68
N ARG A 34 -5.14 19.21 14.09
CA ARG A 34 -4.78 19.80 12.79
C ARG A 34 -3.51 20.63 13.03
N ARG A 35 -2.37 20.22 12.50
CA ARG A 35 -1.24 21.12 12.28
C ARG A 35 -0.80 21.00 10.83
N ALA A 36 -0.78 22.14 10.15
CA ALA A 36 -0.12 22.34 8.87
C ALA A 36 1.36 21.97 9.05
N GLY A 37 1.77 20.87 8.42
CA GLY A 37 3.18 20.53 8.25
C GLY A 37 3.71 21.17 6.97
N PRO A 38 5.03 21.37 6.84
CA PRO A 38 5.63 21.95 5.64
C PRO A 38 5.23 21.15 4.39
N GLU A 39 4.77 21.89 3.36
CA GLU A 39 4.45 21.35 2.04
C GLU A 39 5.68 20.59 1.50
N PRO A 40 5.60 19.27 1.30
CA PRO A 40 6.67 18.52 0.66
C PRO A 40 6.84 19.07 -0.75
N THR A 41 8.05 19.47 -1.12
CA THR A 41 8.38 20.00 -2.45
C THR A 41 7.74 19.14 -3.55
N ASP A 42 6.72 19.69 -4.20
CA ASP A 42 5.83 18.97 -5.12
C ASP A 42 6.57 18.19 -6.20
N GLY A 43 7.75 18.65 -6.58
CA GLY A 43 8.62 18.04 -7.58
C GLY A 43 8.96 16.57 -7.30
N LEU A 44 9.30 16.18 -6.06
CA LEU A 44 9.70 14.78 -5.77
C LEU A 44 8.49 13.83 -5.82
N PHE A 45 7.34 14.29 -5.35
CA PHE A 45 6.08 13.54 -5.42
C PHE A 45 5.67 13.30 -6.88
N TRP A 46 5.71 14.35 -7.71
CA TRP A 46 5.39 14.26 -9.14
C TRP A 46 6.45 13.48 -9.93
N LEU A 47 7.73 13.56 -9.55
CA LEU A 47 8.81 12.75 -10.15
C LEU A 47 8.62 11.26 -9.86
N CYS A 48 8.32 10.87 -8.62
CA CYS A 48 8.07 9.47 -8.29
C CYS A 48 6.79 8.94 -8.97
N ALA A 49 5.72 9.75 -9.03
CA ALA A 49 4.50 9.40 -9.75
C ALA A 49 4.73 9.26 -11.26
N GLY A 50 5.48 10.19 -11.85
CA GLY A 50 5.83 10.20 -13.26
C GLY A 50 6.79 9.07 -13.65
N LEU A 51 7.77 8.75 -12.81
CA LEU A 51 8.70 7.64 -13.05
C LEU A 51 8.00 6.28 -12.92
N GLY A 52 7.07 6.15 -11.97
CA GLY A 52 6.18 4.98 -11.88
C GLY A 52 5.33 4.82 -13.14
N LEU A 53 4.82 5.92 -13.71
CA LEU A 53 4.07 5.93 -14.96
C LEU A 53 4.94 5.64 -16.20
N LEU A 54 6.21 6.03 -16.21
CA LEU A 54 7.13 5.76 -17.32
C LEU A 54 7.50 4.28 -17.43
N VAL A 55 7.73 3.61 -16.30
CA VAL A 55 7.99 2.15 -16.25
C VAL A 55 6.78 1.34 -16.74
N VAL A 56 5.57 1.87 -16.57
CA VAL A 56 4.28 1.31 -17.03
C VAL A 56 4.12 1.35 -18.56
N MET A 57 4.76 2.28 -19.27
CA MET A 57 4.53 2.49 -20.72
C MET A 57 5.39 1.61 -21.64
N LEU A 58 6.39 0.89 -21.12
CA LEU A 58 7.37 0.15 -21.92
C LEU A 58 7.15 -1.39 -21.93
N GLY A 59 6.03 -1.91 -21.43
CA GLY A 59 5.73 -3.36 -21.32
C GLY A 59 4.86 -3.99 -22.45
N PRO A 60 5.00 -5.30 -22.79
CA PRO A 60 4.30 -5.99 -23.90
C PRO A 60 3.00 -6.79 -23.54
N ARG A 61 1.93 -6.83 -24.37
CA ARG A 61 0.49 -7.19 -24.09
C ARG A 61 0.05 -8.26 -23.04
N ALA A 62 -0.98 -7.91 -22.21
CA ALA A 62 -1.53 -8.69 -21.09
C ALA A 62 -2.66 -9.67 -21.51
N PRO A 63 -2.83 -10.80 -20.81
CA PRO A 63 -3.89 -11.78 -21.05
C PRO A 63 -5.30 -11.28 -20.64
N VAL A 64 -6.35 -11.91 -21.19
CA VAL A 64 -7.76 -11.54 -20.93
C VAL A 64 -8.19 -12.08 -19.56
N MET A 65 -8.41 -11.20 -18.58
CA MET A 65 -8.87 -11.57 -17.23
C MET A 65 -10.42 -11.59 -17.11
N PRO A 66 -11.01 -12.49 -16.30
CA PRO A 66 -12.44 -12.45 -15.99
C PRO A 66 -12.84 -11.14 -15.30
N ALA A 67 -14.03 -10.61 -15.63
CA ALA A 67 -14.52 -9.33 -15.11
C ALA A 67 -14.55 -9.27 -13.57
N GLY A 68 -14.92 -10.36 -12.89
CA GLY A 68 -14.91 -10.43 -11.43
C GLY A 68 -13.52 -10.22 -10.82
N SER A 69 -12.48 -10.78 -11.44
CA SER A 69 -11.09 -10.61 -11.01
C SER A 69 -10.61 -9.17 -11.20
N VAL A 70 -11.04 -8.53 -12.29
CA VAL A 70 -10.73 -7.12 -12.56
C VAL A 70 -11.40 -6.21 -11.52
N ILE A 71 -12.69 -6.44 -11.23
CA ILE A 71 -13.42 -5.69 -10.19
C ILE A 71 -12.76 -5.87 -8.83
N TRP A 72 -12.40 -7.10 -8.46
CA TRP A 72 -11.69 -7.36 -7.21
C TRP A 72 -10.36 -6.60 -7.15
N LEU A 73 -9.54 -6.66 -8.22
CA LEU A 73 -8.22 -6.02 -8.23
C LEU A 73 -8.30 -4.48 -8.21
N ILE A 74 -9.30 -3.87 -8.83
CA ILE A 74 -9.45 -2.41 -8.89
C ILE A 74 -10.18 -1.85 -7.68
N ALA A 75 -11.13 -2.58 -7.09
CA ALA A 75 -11.96 -2.06 -6.00
C ALA A 75 -11.77 -2.81 -4.68
N GLY A 76 -11.97 -4.14 -4.69
CA GLY A 76 -12.00 -4.93 -3.46
C GLY A 76 -10.65 -5.02 -2.75
N ALA A 77 -9.61 -5.45 -3.46
CA ALA A 77 -8.26 -5.60 -2.94
C ALA A 77 -7.69 -4.28 -2.40
N PRO A 78 -7.74 -3.14 -3.13
CA PRO A 78 -7.29 -1.85 -2.61
C PRO A 78 -7.97 -1.44 -1.29
N VAL A 79 -9.27 -1.71 -1.12
CA VAL A 79 -9.97 -1.42 0.14
C VAL A 79 -9.41 -2.25 1.28
N VAL A 80 -9.30 -3.56 1.10
CA VAL A 80 -8.80 -4.47 2.15
C VAL A 80 -7.35 -4.15 2.51
N GLU A 81 -6.51 -3.96 1.51
CA GLU A 81 -5.09 -3.66 1.70
C GLU A 81 -4.90 -2.32 2.42
N GLU A 82 -5.58 -1.25 1.99
CA GLU A 82 -5.43 0.05 2.64
C GLU A 82 -6.00 0.05 4.08
N VAL A 83 -7.04 -0.73 4.40
CA VAL A 83 -7.48 -0.91 5.80
C VAL A 83 -6.36 -1.53 6.65
N ILE A 84 -5.77 -2.63 6.18
CA ILE A 84 -4.70 -3.35 6.90
C ILE A 84 -3.47 -2.46 7.06
N PHE A 85 -2.98 -1.88 5.95
CA PHE A 85 -1.71 -1.16 5.94
C PHE A 85 -1.84 0.27 6.46
N ARG A 86 -2.94 1.00 6.24
CA ARG A 86 -3.07 2.41 6.67
C ARG A 86 -3.76 2.59 7.99
N LEU A 87 -4.87 1.90 8.23
CA LEU A 87 -5.57 1.99 9.50
C LEU A 87 -4.91 1.09 10.55
N GLY A 88 -4.38 -0.06 10.16
CA GLY A 88 -3.60 -0.93 11.04
C GLY A 88 -2.15 -0.47 11.16
N LEU A 89 -1.28 -0.99 10.28
CA LEU A 89 0.18 -0.91 10.44
C LEU A 89 0.72 0.52 10.49
N HIS A 90 0.31 1.39 9.57
CA HIS A 90 0.81 2.77 9.51
C HIS A 90 0.44 3.56 10.76
N GLN A 91 -0.83 3.49 11.21
CA GLN A 91 -1.25 4.19 12.44
C GLN A 91 -0.45 3.70 13.64
N GLU A 92 -0.24 2.40 13.75
CA GLU A 92 0.53 1.81 14.85
C GLU A 92 2.02 2.22 14.81
N LEU A 93 2.62 2.24 13.63
CA LEU A 93 3.99 2.75 13.48
C LEU A 93 4.06 4.26 13.77
N LEU A 94 3.02 5.02 13.44
CA LEU A 94 2.97 6.45 13.71
C LEU A 94 2.89 6.74 15.21
N THR A 95 2.12 5.97 15.99
CA THR A 95 2.04 6.14 17.45
C THR A 95 3.36 5.80 18.12
N ARG A 96 4.08 4.78 17.62
CA ARG A 96 5.35 4.29 18.18
C ARG A 96 6.56 5.13 17.81
N LEU A 97 6.74 5.36 16.51
CA LEU A 97 7.92 6.06 15.98
C LEU A 97 7.79 7.56 16.12
N ARG A 98 6.56 8.08 16.26
CA ARG A 98 6.24 9.52 16.29
C ARG A 98 6.81 10.29 15.09
N SER A 99 7.02 9.59 13.97
CA SER A 99 7.61 10.10 12.74
C SER A 99 6.79 9.61 11.56
N ALA A 100 6.07 10.53 10.92
CA ALA A 100 5.25 10.22 9.76
C ALA A 100 6.08 9.66 8.58
N PRO A 101 7.23 10.25 8.20
CA PRO A 101 8.04 9.70 7.11
C PRO A 101 8.51 8.26 7.39
N MET A 102 8.92 7.96 8.62
CA MET A 102 9.35 6.61 8.99
C MET A 102 8.20 5.61 9.01
N ALA A 103 7.05 5.99 9.57
CA ALA A 103 5.85 5.15 9.55
C ALA A 103 5.41 4.82 8.12
N ASN A 104 5.51 5.78 7.19
CA ASN A 104 5.24 5.55 5.78
C ASN A 104 6.25 4.57 5.15
N ALA A 105 7.55 4.84 5.35
CA ALA A 105 8.62 4.03 4.78
C ALA A 105 8.52 2.56 5.22
N PHE A 106 8.35 2.31 6.52
CA PHE A 106 8.20 0.94 7.03
C PHE A 106 6.90 0.28 6.57
N THR A 107 5.79 1.02 6.49
CA THR A 107 4.55 0.46 5.94
C THR A 107 4.71 0.09 4.47
N ALA A 108 5.39 0.93 3.67
CA ALA A 108 5.63 0.67 2.26
C ALA A 108 6.58 -0.53 2.04
N LEU A 109 7.61 -0.66 2.87
CA LEU A 109 8.50 -1.83 2.87
C LEU A 109 7.73 -3.11 3.21
N ALA A 110 6.88 -3.07 4.24
CA ALA A 110 6.05 -4.22 4.61
C ALA A 110 5.06 -4.60 3.49
N PHE A 111 4.47 -3.61 2.82
CA PHE A 111 3.59 -3.82 1.66
C PHE A 111 4.31 -4.50 0.51
N ALA A 112 5.48 -4.00 0.13
CA ALA A 112 6.30 -4.56 -0.95
C ALA A 112 6.80 -5.98 -0.62
N ALA A 113 7.17 -6.23 0.64
CA ALA A 113 7.55 -7.55 1.13
C ALA A 113 6.36 -8.54 1.06
N ALA A 114 5.17 -8.14 1.51
CA ALA A 114 3.96 -8.96 1.41
C ALA A 114 3.63 -9.31 -0.05
N HIS A 115 3.77 -8.34 -0.97
CA HIS A 115 3.63 -8.57 -2.40
C HIS A 115 4.67 -9.56 -2.93
N GLY A 116 5.93 -9.42 -2.52
CA GLY A 116 7.01 -10.33 -2.92
C GLY A 116 6.79 -11.77 -2.46
N LEU A 117 6.35 -11.97 -1.22
CA LEU A 117 5.99 -13.29 -0.70
C LEU A 117 4.78 -13.90 -1.42
N SER A 118 3.83 -13.08 -1.88
CA SER A 118 2.63 -13.57 -2.56
C SER A 118 2.82 -13.93 -4.04
N ARG A 119 3.69 -13.21 -4.76
CA ARG A 119 3.90 -13.36 -6.21
C ARG A 119 5.23 -14.07 -6.55
N GLY A 120 6.23 -14.03 -5.67
CA GLY A 120 7.54 -14.65 -5.89
C GLY A 120 8.40 -13.96 -6.95
N THR A 121 8.01 -12.78 -7.41
CA THR A 121 8.65 -12.08 -8.54
C THR A 121 9.36 -10.81 -8.07
N PRO A 122 10.59 -10.50 -8.50
CA PRO A 122 11.29 -9.25 -8.18
C PRO A 122 10.48 -7.97 -8.49
N GLN A 123 9.56 -8.05 -9.45
CA GLN A 123 8.62 -6.99 -9.81
C GLN A 123 7.77 -6.51 -8.63
N SER A 124 7.60 -7.31 -7.57
CA SER A 124 6.90 -6.89 -6.36
C SER A 124 7.58 -5.70 -5.68
N LEU A 125 8.90 -5.53 -5.83
CA LEU A 125 9.62 -4.39 -5.28
C LEU A 125 9.21 -3.06 -5.93
N LEU A 126 8.68 -3.10 -7.16
CA LEU A 126 8.15 -1.91 -7.82
C LEU A 126 6.94 -1.33 -7.07
N THR A 127 6.24 -2.14 -6.27
CA THR A 127 5.10 -1.68 -5.45
C THR A 127 5.52 -0.78 -4.28
N LEU A 128 6.82 -0.71 -3.96
CA LEU A 128 7.34 0.18 -2.92
C LEU A 128 7.04 1.65 -3.22
N LEU A 129 7.22 2.07 -4.48
CA LEU A 129 6.99 3.46 -4.89
C LEU A 129 5.50 3.85 -4.82
N PRO A 130 4.55 3.08 -5.41
CA PRO A 130 3.13 3.28 -5.16
C PRO A 130 2.76 3.31 -3.67
N ALA A 131 3.29 2.37 -2.88
CA ALA A 131 2.97 2.30 -1.46
C ALA A 131 3.43 3.53 -0.67
N LEU A 132 4.59 4.12 -1.01
CA LEU A 132 5.05 5.38 -0.46
C LEU A 132 4.16 6.56 -0.86
N ALA A 133 3.77 6.65 -2.13
CA ALA A 133 2.91 7.71 -2.64
C ALA A 133 1.52 7.69 -2.00
N ILE A 134 0.91 6.49 -1.89
CA ILE A 134 -0.37 6.30 -1.22
C ILE A 134 -0.29 6.70 0.25
N GLY A 135 0.78 6.29 0.96
CA GLY A 135 0.94 6.67 2.36
C GLY A 135 1.17 8.17 2.56
N ALA A 136 1.81 8.87 1.62
CA ALA A 136 1.92 10.33 1.65
C ALA A 136 0.55 11.02 1.49
N ILE A 137 -0.31 10.54 0.57
CA ILE A 137 -1.69 11.03 0.44
C ILE A 137 -2.52 10.74 1.71
N TYR A 138 -2.37 9.56 2.29
CA TYR A 138 -3.04 9.22 3.53
C TYR A 138 -2.58 10.10 4.70
N GLN A 139 -1.30 10.46 4.78
CA GLN A 139 -0.80 11.36 5.82
C GLN A 139 -1.39 12.77 5.71
N ARG A 140 -1.47 13.31 4.49
CA ARG A 140 -2.04 14.64 4.23
C ARG A 140 -3.54 14.68 4.50
N SER A 141 -4.27 13.69 4.01
CA SER A 141 -5.74 13.69 4.07
C SER A 141 -6.32 13.09 5.35
N ARG A 142 -5.59 12.16 5.98
CA ARG A 142 -6.06 11.27 7.07
C ARG A 142 -7.38 10.57 6.74
N ARG A 143 -7.66 10.37 5.45
CA ARG A 143 -8.86 9.71 4.93
C ARG A 143 -8.44 8.50 4.13
N LEU A 144 -9.20 7.42 4.27
CA LEU A 144 -8.92 6.19 3.52
C LEU A 144 -9.32 6.30 2.04
N ALA A 145 -10.40 7.03 1.73
CA ALA A 145 -10.93 7.11 0.37
C ALA A 145 -9.92 7.63 -0.68
N PRO A 146 -9.15 8.71 -0.46
CA PRO A 146 -8.12 9.14 -1.42
C PRO A 146 -6.98 8.13 -1.59
N ALA A 147 -6.63 7.40 -0.53
CA ALA A 147 -5.60 6.36 -0.58
C ALA A 147 -6.07 5.16 -1.42
N VAL A 148 -7.30 4.70 -1.18
CA VAL A 148 -7.95 3.63 -1.95
C VAL A 148 -8.10 4.03 -3.41
N ALA A 149 -8.53 5.26 -3.70
CA ALA A 149 -8.67 5.74 -5.08
C ALA A 149 -7.32 5.78 -5.83
N LEU A 150 -6.25 6.25 -5.18
CA LEU A 150 -4.92 6.26 -5.77
C LEU A 150 -4.38 4.83 -5.97
N HIS A 151 -4.62 3.93 -5.03
CA HIS A 151 -4.27 2.52 -5.16
C HIS A 151 -5.02 1.88 -6.33
N ALA A 152 -6.33 2.05 -6.40
CA ALA A 152 -7.15 1.60 -7.52
C ALA A 152 -6.65 2.14 -8.87
N ALA A 153 -6.20 3.39 -8.91
CA ALA A 153 -5.59 3.99 -10.10
C ALA A 153 -4.26 3.30 -10.48
N PHE A 154 -3.39 2.98 -9.52
CA PHE A 154 -2.17 2.20 -9.79
C PHE A 154 -2.48 0.79 -10.28
N ASN A 155 -3.48 0.10 -9.70
CA ASN A 155 -3.89 -1.23 -10.15
C ASN A 155 -4.52 -1.18 -11.55
N THR A 156 -5.30 -0.13 -11.84
CA THR A 156 -5.83 0.11 -13.18
C THR A 156 -4.71 0.36 -14.17
N ALA A 157 -3.75 1.23 -13.82
CA ALA A 157 -2.58 1.48 -14.66
C ALA A 157 -1.81 0.19 -14.92
N TRP A 158 -1.58 -0.65 -13.90
CA TRP A 158 -0.94 -1.96 -14.02
C TRP A 158 -1.70 -2.93 -14.94
N LEU A 159 -3.03 -2.98 -14.85
CA LEU A 159 -3.85 -3.80 -15.74
C LEU A 159 -3.82 -3.32 -17.19
N MET A 160 -3.71 -2.01 -17.37
CA MET A 160 -3.48 -1.40 -18.68
C MET A 160 -2.03 -1.61 -19.14
N VAL A 161 -1.11 -1.99 -18.23
CA VAL A 161 0.23 -2.41 -18.61
C VAL A 161 0.12 -3.74 -19.33
N PRO A 162 0.52 -3.77 -20.59
CA PRO A 162 0.53 -4.98 -21.32
C PRO A 162 1.63 -5.93 -20.73
N GLY A 163 1.30 -7.18 -20.30
CA GLY A 163 2.26 -8.29 -20.04
C GLY A 163 2.60 -8.67 -18.61
N LEU A 164 1.98 -8.01 -17.65
CA LEU A 164 2.39 -8.05 -16.24
C LEU A 164 1.32 -8.63 -15.30
N ALA A 165 0.19 -9.08 -15.85
CA ALA A 165 -0.76 -9.95 -15.18
C ALA A 165 -0.44 -11.42 -15.54
N PRO A 166 -0.28 -12.33 -14.56
CA PRO A 166 -0.10 -13.75 -14.83
C PRO A 166 -1.34 -14.39 -15.44
#